data_AF-A0A9X1S5S7-F1
#
_entry.id   AF-A0A9X1S5S7-F1
#
_cell.length_a   1.000
_cell.length_b   1.000
_cell.length_c   1.000
_cell.angle_alpha   90.00
_cell.angle_beta   90.00
_cell.angle_gamma   90.00
#
_symmetry.space_group_name_H-M   'P 1'
#
loop_
_entity.id
_entity.type
_entity.pdbx_description
1 polymer ?
#
loop_
_entity_poly.entity_id
_entity_poly.type
_entity_poly.pdbx_seq_one_letter_code
_entity_poly.pdbx_strand_id
1 'polypeptide(L)'
;MSISSDTRCISYTPGHNVHLIHGKRLAVYDDWVDAQAYVDLDLDLIQLVVDGEQQLMWFHDLPSLAQALAHSNGQAQWCARYSSLLVPGGFDSPARRSFFYLATPERVHPCKRLSANDSEDAQAQRG
;
A
#
# COMPACT_ATOMS: atom_id res chain seq x y z
N MET A 1 7.85 7.64 -16.85
CA MET A 1 6.84 8.03 -15.84
C MET A 1 7.43 7.63 -14.51
N SER A 2 7.78 8.59 -13.66
CA SER A 2 8.41 8.27 -12.37
C SER A 2 7.30 7.85 -11.42
N ILE A 3 7.14 6.54 -11.23
CA ILE A 3 6.18 5.91 -10.30
C ILE A 3 6.75 6.00 -8.86
N SER A 4 7.42 7.12 -8.60
CA SER A 4 8.23 7.40 -7.42
C SER A 4 7.35 7.63 -6.20
N SER A 5 7.79 7.07 -5.08
CA SER A 5 7.33 7.28 -3.71
C SER A 5 6.64 8.62 -3.50
N ASP A 6 5.32 8.63 -3.61
CA ASP A 6 4.54 9.84 -3.48
C ASP A 6 3.88 9.91 -2.10
N THR A 7 4.65 10.36 -1.12
CA THR A 7 4.18 10.52 0.27
C THR A 7 3.05 11.55 0.39
N ARG A 8 2.77 12.35 -0.65
CA ARG A 8 1.67 13.32 -0.72
C ARG A 8 0.43 12.80 -1.45
N CYS A 9 0.43 11.52 -1.83
CA CYS A 9 -0.71 10.91 -2.50
C CYS A 9 -1.92 10.81 -1.56
N ILE A 10 -3.07 11.26 -2.05
CA ILE A 10 -4.36 11.25 -1.34
C ILE A 10 -5.34 10.20 -1.86
N SER A 11 -4.90 9.32 -2.77
CA SER A 11 -5.71 8.21 -3.27
C SER A 11 -5.82 7.08 -2.22
N TYR A 12 -6.98 6.42 -2.20
CA TYR A 12 -7.29 5.34 -1.25
C TYR A 12 -7.69 4.01 -1.92
N THR A 13 -7.35 3.85 -3.20
CA THR A 13 -7.59 2.63 -3.98
C THR A 13 -6.38 1.68 -3.89
N PRO A 14 -6.51 0.40 -4.29
CA PRO A 14 -5.37 -0.51 -4.43
C PRO A 14 -4.18 0.15 -5.12
N GLY A 15 -2.97 -0.05 -4.58
CA GLY A 15 -1.74 0.62 -4.99
C GLY A 15 -1.42 1.91 -4.21
N HIS A 16 -2.35 2.43 -3.40
CA HIS A 16 -2.17 3.67 -2.63
C HIS A 16 -2.47 3.47 -1.14
N ASN A 17 -2.58 4.57 -0.39
CA ASN A 17 -2.74 4.53 1.06
C ASN A 17 -4.03 3.82 1.49
N VAL A 18 -3.98 3.08 2.60
CA VAL A 18 -5.17 2.46 3.20
C VAL A 18 -5.97 3.54 3.91
N HIS A 19 -7.23 3.74 3.52
CA HIS A 19 -8.12 4.65 4.24
C HIS A 19 -8.40 4.12 5.66
N LEU A 20 -8.42 5.00 6.66
CA LEU A 20 -8.57 4.64 8.07
C LEU A 20 -9.89 3.85 8.36
N ILE A 21 -10.95 4.15 7.61
CA ILE A 21 -12.22 3.39 7.69
C ILE A 21 -12.05 1.94 7.22
N HIS A 22 -11.24 1.72 6.18
CA HIS A 22 -10.96 0.37 5.68
C HIS A 22 -10.04 -0.37 6.65
N GLY A 23 -9.05 0.30 7.22
CA GLY A 23 -8.13 -0.28 8.22
C GLY A 23 -8.85 -0.95 9.39
N LYS A 24 -9.90 -0.32 9.95
CA LYS A 24 -10.70 -0.90 11.04
C LYS A 24 -11.45 -2.16 10.64
N ARG A 25 -11.87 -2.26 9.38
CA ARG A 25 -12.60 -3.42 8.87
C ARG A 25 -11.67 -4.58 8.54
N LEU A 26 -10.45 -4.29 8.07
CA LEU A 26 -9.44 -5.29 7.71
C LEU A 26 -9.12 -6.26 8.86
N ALA A 27 -9.12 -5.77 10.10
CA ALA A 27 -8.86 -6.59 11.29
C ALA A 27 -10.01 -7.55 11.67
N VAL A 28 -11.19 -7.43 11.04
CA VAL A 28 -12.39 -8.23 11.34
C VAL A 28 -12.62 -9.33 10.29
N TYR A 29 -11.87 -9.33 9.20
CA TYR A 29 -12.07 -10.30 8.12
C TYR A 29 -11.22 -11.55 8.35
N ASP A 30 -11.79 -12.72 8.06
CA ASP A 30 -11.14 -14.04 8.26
C ASP A 30 -10.41 -14.57 7.01
N ASP A 31 -10.45 -13.85 5.88
CA ASP A 31 -9.89 -14.31 4.59
C ASP A 31 -8.38 -14.02 4.44
N TRP A 32 -7.62 -14.09 5.53
CA TRP A 32 -6.16 -13.88 5.51
C TRP A 32 -5.45 -15.20 5.30
N VAL A 33 -4.57 -15.25 4.30
CA VAL A 33 -3.68 -16.39 4.05
C VAL A 33 -2.24 -15.96 4.24
N ASP A 34 -1.38 -16.89 4.69
CA ASP A 34 0.03 -16.62 4.85
C ASP A 34 0.67 -16.34 3.48
N ALA A 35 1.58 -15.38 3.45
CA ALA A 35 2.25 -14.93 2.24
C ALA A 35 3.69 -14.51 2.53
N GLN A 36 4.47 -14.42 1.46
CA GLN A 36 5.75 -13.73 1.48
C GLN A 36 5.71 -12.56 0.50
N ALA A 37 6.33 -11.44 0.85
CA ALA A 37 6.44 -10.31 -0.05
C ALA A 37 7.88 -9.79 -0.10
N TYR A 38 8.31 -9.45 -1.31
CA TYR A 38 9.63 -8.93 -1.59
C TYR A 38 9.47 -7.66 -2.42
N VAL A 39 10.21 -6.61 -2.06
CA VAL A 39 10.20 -5.34 -2.78
C VAL A 39 11.45 -5.27 -3.63
N ASP A 40 11.27 -5.01 -4.92
CA ASP A 40 12.34 -4.64 -5.83
C ASP A 40 12.23 -3.13 -6.09
N LEU A 41 13.15 -2.37 -5.50
CA LEU A 41 13.19 -0.91 -5.61
C LEU A 41 13.75 -0.43 -6.95
N ASP A 42 14.51 -1.28 -7.66
CA ASP A 42 15.08 -0.92 -8.97
C ASP A 42 14.03 -1.08 -10.08
N LEU A 43 13.15 -2.08 -9.93
CA LEU A 43 12.05 -2.35 -10.84
C LEU A 43 10.71 -1.73 -10.42
N ASP A 44 10.68 -1.00 -9.29
CA ASP A 44 9.48 -0.41 -8.70
C ASP A 44 8.31 -1.41 -8.57
N LEU A 45 8.58 -2.63 -8.10
CA LEU A 45 7.57 -3.69 -7.99
C LEU A 45 7.65 -4.48 -6.69
N ILE A 46 6.60 -5.26 -6.45
CA ILE A 46 6.51 -6.19 -5.34
C ILE A 46 6.29 -7.58 -5.93
N GLN A 47 7.10 -8.54 -5.50
CA GLN A 47 6.81 -9.95 -5.71
C GLN A 47 6.06 -10.46 -4.49
N LEU A 48 4.79 -10.81 -4.67
CA LEU A 48 3.95 -11.43 -3.66
C LEU A 48 3.90 -12.95 -3.93
N VAL A 49 4.14 -13.77 -2.92
CA VAL A 49 4.11 -15.23 -2.99
C VAL A 49 3.03 -15.75 -2.07
N VAL A 50 2.06 -16.48 -2.62
CA VAL A 50 0.93 -17.08 -1.90
C VAL A 50 0.85 -18.54 -2.30
N ASP A 51 0.91 -19.46 -1.35
CA ASP A 51 0.92 -20.91 -1.60
C ASP A 51 1.99 -21.36 -2.63
N GLY A 52 3.12 -20.65 -2.67
CA GLY A 52 4.22 -20.89 -3.61
C GLY A 52 4.04 -20.24 -4.99
N GLU A 53 2.86 -19.71 -5.30
CA GLU A 53 2.56 -19.00 -6.54
C GLU A 53 2.98 -17.53 -6.44
N GLN A 54 3.71 -17.07 -7.46
CA GLN A 54 4.24 -15.71 -7.52
C GLN A 54 3.33 -14.80 -8.34
N GLN A 55 3.06 -13.60 -7.82
CA GLN A 55 2.34 -12.56 -8.52
C GLN A 55 3.07 -11.23 -8.36
N LEU A 56 3.10 -10.46 -9.44
CA LEU A 56 3.62 -9.10 -9.43
C LEU A 56 2.54 -8.16 -8.89
N MET A 57 2.96 -7.28 -8.00
CA MET A 57 2.11 -6.31 -7.34
C MET A 57 2.82 -4.95 -7.31
N TRP A 58 2.06 -3.91 -6.99
CA TRP A 58 2.55 -2.54 -6.94
C TRP A 58 1.97 -1.77 -5.75
N PHE A 59 2.78 -0.86 -5.20
CA PHE A 59 2.39 0.10 -4.18
C PHE A 59 3.18 1.40 -4.34
N HIS A 60 2.53 2.55 -4.17
CA HIS A 60 3.11 3.86 -4.47
C HIS A 60 4.21 4.35 -3.53
N ASP A 61 4.50 3.64 -2.44
CA ASP A 61 5.48 4.00 -1.40
C ASP A 61 6.25 2.74 -1.00
N LEU A 62 6.98 2.19 -1.98
CA LEU A 62 7.78 0.98 -1.84
C LEU A 62 8.84 1.05 -0.74
N PRO A 63 9.56 2.16 -0.51
CA PRO A 63 10.51 2.27 0.60
C PRO A 63 9.84 2.02 1.96
N SER A 64 8.63 2.55 2.17
CA SER A 64 7.90 2.28 3.41
C SER A 64 7.49 0.81 3.52
N LEU A 65 7.09 0.16 2.43
CA LEU A 65 6.76 -1.26 2.45
C LEU A 65 8.01 -2.12 2.71
N ALA A 66 9.13 -1.80 2.06
CA ALA A 66 10.41 -2.47 2.25
C ALA A 66 10.88 -2.41 3.71
N GLN A 67 10.73 -1.24 4.37
CA GLN A 67 11.06 -1.09 5.79
C GLN A 67 10.18 -1.98 6.68
N ALA A 68 8.88 -2.09 6.39
CA ALA A 68 7.99 -2.98 7.14
C ALA A 68 8.37 -4.45 6.94
N LEU A 69 8.60 -4.87 5.68
CA LEU A 69 8.95 -6.26 5.35
C LEU A 69 10.33 -6.66 5.86
N ALA A 70 11.29 -5.74 5.94
CA ALA A 70 12.59 -6.02 6.55
C ALA A 70 12.44 -6.42 8.02
N HIS A 71 11.45 -5.87 8.73
CA HIS A 71 11.18 -6.19 10.13
C HIS A 71 10.55 -7.59 10.31
N SER A 72 9.73 -8.03 9.35
CA SER A 72 9.10 -9.36 9.36
C SER A 72 9.88 -10.43 8.59
N ASN A 73 11.06 -10.10 8.06
CA ASN A 73 11.83 -10.95 7.14
C ASN A 73 10.99 -11.44 5.95
N GLY A 74 10.21 -10.52 5.36
CA GLY A 74 9.35 -10.79 4.20
C GLY A 74 8.04 -11.52 4.54
N GLN A 75 7.83 -11.95 5.78
CA GLN A 75 6.59 -12.60 6.19
C GLN A 75 5.43 -11.61 6.19
N ALA A 76 4.29 -12.04 5.67
CA ALA A 76 3.09 -11.24 5.59
C ALA A 76 1.84 -12.14 5.57
N GLN A 77 0.67 -11.51 5.62
CA GLN A 77 -0.60 -12.14 5.32
C GLN A 77 -1.27 -11.39 4.18
N TRP A 78 -1.91 -12.12 3.29
CA TRP A 78 -2.59 -11.59 2.11
C TRP A 78 -4.09 -11.79 2.21
N CYS A 79 -4.85 -10.75 1.87
CA CYS A 79 -6.28 -10.84 1.68
C CYS A 79 -6.63 -10.41 0.25
N ALA A 80 -6.86 -11.38 -0.63
CA ALA A 80 -7.12 -11.16 -2.05
C ALA A 80 -8.37 -10.30 -2.29
N ARG A 81 -9.45 -10.55 -1.53
CA ARG A 81 -10.74 -9.84 -1.63
C ARG A 81 -10.58 -8.32 -1.51
N TYR A 82 -9.65 -7.86 -0.67
CA TYR A 82 -9.42 -6.43 -0.41
C TYR A 82 -8.10 -5.93 -0.98
N SER A 83 -7.39 -6.77 -1.74
CA SER A 83 -6.07 -6.48 -2.28
C SER A 83 -5.12 -5.91 -1.21
N SER A 84 -5.13 -6.53 -0.02
CA SER A 84 -4.50 -6.01 1.19
C SER A 84 -3.41 -6.94 1.70
N LEU A 85 -2.25 -6.36 1.97
CA LEU A 85 -1.14 -7.01 2.64
C LEU A 85 -1.07 -6.54 4.10
N LEU A 86 -0.99 -7.49 5.03
CA LEU A 86 -0.69 -7.27 6.42
C LEU A 86 0.75 -7.73 6.69
N VAL A 87 1.59 -6.82 7.18
CA VAL A 87 2.97 -7.10 7.60
C VAL A 87 3.02 -7.15 9.13
N PRO A 88 3.21 -8.33 9.74
CA PRO A 88 3.36 -8.47 11.18
C PRO A 88 4.50 -7.60 11.73
N GLY A 89 4.27 -6.89 12.83
CA GLY A 89 5.26 -5.97 13.41
C GLY A 89 5.54 -4.71 12.58
N GLY A 90 4.88 -4.50 11.43
CA GLY A 90 5.12 -3.33 10.57
C GLY A 90 4.89 -1.98 11.27
N PHE A 91 4.00 -1.90 12.25
CA PHE A 91 3.77 -0.70 13.06
C PHE A 91 4.96 -0.31 13.95
N ASP A 92 5.74 -1.30 14.39
CA ASP A 92 6.95 -1.08 15.20
C ASP A 92 8.18 -0.77 14.34
N SER A 93 8.10 -1.04 13.03
CA SER A 93 9.11 -0.65 12.06
C SER A 93 9.11 0.87 11.81
N PRO A 94 10.17 1.42 11.18
CA PRO A 94 10.20 2.83 10.77
C PRO A 94 9.04 3.24 9.84
N ALA A 95 8.40 2.29 9.16
CA ALA A 95 7.22 2.53 8.32
C ALA A 95 5.98 2.97 9.12
N ARG A 96 5.93 2.65 10.43
CA ARG A 96 4.81 2.93 11.35
C ARG A 96 3.44 2.49 10.83
N ARG A 97 3.40 1.44 9.99
CA ARG A 97 2.18 0.91 9.38
C ARG A 97 2.32 -0.59 9.08
N SER A 98 1.26 -1.35 9.32
CA SER A 98 1.22 -2.79 9.04
C SER A 98 0.37 -3.16 7.83
N PHE A 99 -0.51 -2.28 7.36
CA PHE A 99 -1.43 -2.57 6.25
C PHE A 99 -1.06 -1.81 4.99
N PHE A 100 -1.08 -2.50 3.86
CA PHE A 100 -0.73 -1.97 2.54
C PHE A 100 -1.76 -2.43 1.51
N TYR A 101 -2.21 -1.51 0.66
CA TYR A 101 -3.11 -1.78 -0.44
C TYR A 101 -2.31 -2.00 -1.71
N LEU A 102 -2.31 -3.22 -2.23
CA LEU A 102 -1.50 -3.59 -3.38
C LEU A 102 -2.36 -3.61 -4.65
N ALA A 103 -1.85 -3.08 -5.75
CA ALA A 103 -2.47 -3.21 -7.06
C ALA A 103 -1.77 -4.30 -7.87
N THR A 104 -2.52 -5.03 -8.70
CA THR A 104 -1.90 -5.77 -9.80
C THR A 104 -1.45 -4.77 -10.88
N PRO A 105 -0.47 -5.10 -11.75
CA PRO A 105 0.03 -4.19 -12.78
C PRO A 105 -1.08 -3.60 -13.67
N GLU A 106 -2.13 -4.37 -13.96
CA GLU A 106 -3.26 -3.97 -14.81
C GLU A 106 -4.20 -2.97 -14.11
N ARG A 107 -4.12 -2.87 -12.78
CA ARG A 107 -4.96 -2.01 -11.94
C ARG A 107 -4.23 -0.81 -11.38
N VAL A 108 -2.98 -0.58 -11.81
CA VAL A 108 -2.21 0.59 -11.39
C VAL A 108 -2.84 1.86 -11.95
N HIS A 109 -3.01 2.85 -11.08
CA HIS A 109 -3.49 4.17 -11.42
C HIS A 109 -2.53 5.24 -10.90
N PRO A 110 -2.44 6.40 -11.55
CA PRO A 110 -1.58 7.49 -11.06
C PRO A 110 -2.01 8.01 -9.68
N CYS A 111 -1.02 8.37 -8.86
CA CYS A 111 -1.26 9.06 -7.59
C CYS A 111 -2.02 10.38 -7.81
N LYS A 112 -2.99 10.67 -6.95
CA LYS A 112 -3.64 11.98 -6.90
C LYS A 112 -2.95 12.86 -5.86
N ARG A 113 -2.69 14.11 -6.23
CA ARG A 113 -2.20 15.17 -5.35
C ARG A 113 -3.25 16.27 -5.30
N LEU A 114 -3.43 16.91 -4.16
CA LEU A 114 -4.09 18.21 -4.12
C LEU A 114 -3.19 19.20 -4.84
N SER A 115 -3.72 19.89 -5.85
CA SER A 115 -3.02 21.04 -6.42
C SER A 115 -3.13 22.22 -5.45
N ALA A 116 -2.18 23.16 -5.51
CA ALA A 116 -2.26 24.40 -4.73
C ALA A 116 -3.56 25.16 -5.02
N ASN A 117 -4.07 25.07 -6.26
CA ASN A 117 -5.30 25.72 -6.69
C ASN A 117 -6.56 25.11 -6.05
N ASP A 118 -6.58 23.80 -5.74
CA ASP A 118 -7.71 23.17 -5.05
C ASP A 118 -7.87 23.66 -3.59
N SER A 119 -6.80 24.22 -3.03
CA SER A 119 -6.77 24.76 -1.66
C SER A 119 -7.40 26.16 -1.58
N GLU A 120 -7.27 26.96 -2.64
CA GLU A 120 -7.84 28.31 -2.75
C GLU A 120 -9.36 28.25 -2.96
N ASP A 121 -9.86 27.32 -3.80
CA ASP A 121 -11.30 27.13 -4.01
C ASP A 121 -12.03 26.64 -2.75
N ALA A 122 -11.38 25.82 -1.93
CA ALA A 122 -11.92 25.35 -0.66
C ALA A 122 -11.99 26.46 0.42
N GLN A 123 -11.13 27.47 0.34
CA GLN A 123 -11.19 28.66 1.22
C GLN A 123 -12.21 29.69 0.72
N ALA A 124 -12.38 29.85 -0.59
CA ALA A 124 -13.37 30.77 -1.18
C ALA A 124 -14.83 30.34 -0.92
N GLN A 125 -15.10 29.05 -0.75
CA GLN A 125 -16.45 28.53 -0.43
C GLN A 125 -16.81 28.59 1.07
N ARG A 126 -15.92 29.11 1.92
CA ARG A 126 -16.17 29.33 3.37
C ARG A 126 -16.25 30.82 3.74
N GLY A 127 -16.21 31.72 2.75
CA GLY A 127 -16.38 33.17 2.92
C GLY A 127 -17.82 33.61 2.72
#